data_AF-A0AAU4EHQ1-F1
#
_entry.id   AF-A0AAU4EHQ1-F1
#
_cell.length_a   1.000
_cell.length_b   1.000
_cell.length_c   1.000
_cell.angle_alpha   90.00
_cell.angle_beta   90.00
_cell.angle_gamma   90.00
#
_symmetry.space_group_name_H-M   'P 1'
#
loop_
_entity.id
_entity.type
_entity.pdbx_description
1 polymer ?
#
loop_
_entity_poly.entity_id
_entity_poly.type
_entity_poly.pdbx_seq_one_letter_code
_entity_poly.pdbx_strand_id
1 'polypeptide(L)'
;MTGNPMYDLLPQYVRTRDADLGHPLRSLLAPLEDEYRRVRHDVDRLYDDWFVETCRAEVLPLLLDLAGGRTLTGAPSRALVAHSVHTGRIKGTAEGLRGMAADVTGRPAAVVEYFARLRVTQHVDNVRPGRLALPDLRDTAGLARLGTAQDEVARGADVRDMTGGVARHNVANIGVYLWRLDSYPYRGVHARAVDGGRGRWTFDPAGRDTPLFTPEARPLTRLDLHSALAGGAAGPAVAVVVDGTSVPLCAADLSAWDQPADGQVAVDPELGRLTVGRRAGAPLVEVAYHAGAPGDLGAHSYYRGPALAGALAAADFPSPSAADWRAVVRQRSGSFTSVADAAAAWSSLPADPAGRFGVIVVADSATYSEDLDLRLRPGERLLVVAAATTAAGVLVPVGVRPHFAGGVRVRTRPGRAPVPTGLVLDGLSIERGVRADDGLPDTLVVSGCTVLGGLGAETVTSPAAHTCRLLRSVVESVELPGRRVVAQDSVVYARGKAVVADDLELVACTVLGDVAARTVSATDSILTGAVTATDGSQARHSHLGSGVGQPVFDSVDPAHPAFCRLSPGCPPEITTGAGDQGEMGAHHHLGQGRRLAELAFQLDGHLRPGLVAGTCFAT
;
A
#
# COMPACT_ATOMS: atom_id res chain seq x y z
N MET A 1 25.76 23.05 6.46
CA MET A 1 26.24 23.95 7.54
C MET A 1 27.56 23.42 8.03
N THR A 2 28.54 24.30 8.26
CA THR A 2 29.93 23.96 8.59
C THR A 2 30.06 23.20 9.92
N GLY A 3 31.15 22.44 10.06
CA GLY A 3 31.32 21.47 11.16
C GLY A 3 31.39 22.06 12.58
N ASN A 4 31.73 23.35 12.74
CA ASN A 4 31.99 23.97 14.04
C ASN A 4 31.23 25.30 14.24
N PRO A 5 29.93 25.23 14.61
CA PRO A 5 29.05 26.39 14.62
C PRO A 5 29.39 27.47 15.66
N MET A 6 30.07 27.15 16.77
CA MET A 6 30.48 28.17 17.76
C MET A 6 31.84 28.77 17.40
N TYR A 7 32.80 27.94 16.98
CA TYR A 7 34.10 28.43 16.52
C TYR A 7 33.96 29.37 15.32
N ASP A 8 33.06 29.05 14.38
CA ASP A 8 32.82 29.86 13.18
C ASP A 8 32.22 31.23 13.45
N LEU A 9 31.58 31.42 14.61
CA LEU A 9 31.07 32.71 15.08
C LEU A 9 32.16 33.62 15.68
N LEU A 10 33.36 33.09 15.96
CA LEU A 10 34.46 33.88 16.49
C LEU A 10 35.02 34.83 15.41
N PRO A 11 35.43 36.06 15.78
CA PRO A 11 36.10 36.96 14.87
C PRO A 11 37.29 36.31 14.18
N GLN A 12 37.51 36.61 12.90
CA GLN A 12 38.54 35.97 12.09
C GLN A 12 39.94 36.07 12.71
N TYR A 13 40.30 37.22 13.31
CA TYR A 13 41.61 37.41 13.94
C TYR A 13 41.85 36.46 15.14
N VAL A 14 40.79 36.05 15.85
CA VAL A 14 40.88 35.07 16.96
C VAL A 14 41.11 33.68 16.41
N ARG A 15 40.40 33.30 15.33
CA ARG A 15 40.58 32.00 14.66
C ARG A 15 41.97 31.85 14.04
N THR A 16 42.51 32.91 13.43
CA THR A 16 43.88 32.91 12.91
C THR A 16 44.90 32.68 14.03
N ARG A 17 44.79 33.42 15.14
CA ARG A 17 45.70 33.28 16.28
C ARG A 17 45.60 31.91 16.97
N ASP A 18 44.40 31.32 17.00
CA ASP A 18 44.18 29.97 17.51
C ASP A 18 44.79 28.90 16.60
N ALA A 19 44.70 29.08 15.27
CA ALA A 19 45.37 28.21 14.30
C ALA A 19 46.90 28.27 14.45
N ASP A 20 47.46 29.47 14.66
CA ASP A 20 48.91 29.67 14.90
C ASP A 20 49.39 28.93 16.18
N LEU A 21 48.48 28.70 17.15
CA LEU A 21 48.76 28.01 18.42
C LEU A 21 48.37 26.52 18.40
N GLY A 22 47.97 25.96 17.26
CA GLY A 22 47.61 24.54 17.14
C GLY A 22 46.19 24.20 17.59
N HIS A 23 45.24 25.13 17.48
CA HIS A 23 43.81 24.95 17.77
C HIS A 23 43.39 24.63 19.23
N PRO A 24 44.01 25.21 20.28
CA PRO A 24 43.61 24.97 21.67
C PRO A 24 42.18 25.48 21.99
N LEU A 25 41.78 26.64 21.46
CA LEU A 25 40.45 27.20 21.66
C LEU A 25 39.38 26.37 20.93
N ARG A 26 39.68 25.91 19.69
CA ARG A 26 38.80 24.98 18.98
C ARG A 26 38.58 23.68 19.77
N SER A 27 39.65 23.15 20.36
CA SER A 27 39.59 21.94 21.19
C SER A 27 38.78 22.16 22.47
N LEU A 28 38.90 23.34 23.09
CA LEU A 28 38.11 23.73 24.25
C LEU A 28 36.62 23.90 23.93
N LEU A 29 36.30 24.47 22.75
CA LEU A 29 34.93 24.70 22.32
C LEU A 29 34.24 23.44 21.78
N ALA A 30 34.97 22.43 21.31
CA ALA A 30 34.38 21.24 20.71
C ALA A 30 33.36 20.53 21.62
N PRO A 31 33.60 20.30 22.93
CA PRO A 31 32.57 19.73 23.82
C PRO A 31 31.36 20.65 24.04
N LEU A 32 31.57 21.97 24.07
CA LEU A 32 30.48 22.96 24.21
C LEU A 32 29.63 23.04 22.94
N GLU A 33 30.23 22.82 21.78
CA GLU A 33 29.51 22.75 20.51
C GLU A 33 28.53 21.58 20.46
N ASP A 34 28.87 20.43 21.05
CA ASP A 34 27.96 19.29 21.14
C ASP A 34 26.72 19.62 21.97
N GLU A 35 26.89 20.23 23.13
CA GLU A 35 25.77 20.69 23.97
C GLU A 35 24.98 21.81 23.31
N TYR A 36 25.65 22.78 22.66
CA TYR A 36 24.97 23.82 21.89
C TYR A 36 24.09 23.22 20.78
N ARG A 37 24.60 22.23 20.03
CA ARG A 37 23.82 21.55 18.98
C ARG A 37 22.62 20.81 19.57
N ARG A 38 22.76 20.15 20.73
CA ARG A 38 21.63 19.51 21.44
C ARG A 38 20.55 20.51 21.81
N VAL A 39 20.92 21.62 22.48
CA VAL A 39 19.98 22.68 22.87
C VAL A 39 19.33 23.33 21.65
N ARG A 40 20.12 23.62 20.61
CA ARG A 40 19.58 24.18 19.36
C ARG A 40 18.56 23.22 18.73
N HIS A 41 18.89 21.93 18.66
CA HIS A 41 17.99 20.90 18.16
C HIS A 41 16.71 20.80 19.00
N ASP A 42 16.81 20.89 20.34
CA ASP A 42 15.64 20.91 21.21
C ASP A 42 14.76 22.15 21.02
N VAL A 43 15.36 23.33 20.82
CA VAL A 43 14.63 24.56 20.49
C VAL A 43 13.92 24.43 19.15
N ASP A 44 14.63 23.97 18.11
CA ASP A 44 14.05 23.76 16.78
C ASP A 44 12.89 22.74 16.88
N ARG A 45 13.06 21.65 17.65
CA ARG A 45 12.02 20.66 17.94
C ARG A 45 10.79 21.25 18.67
N LEU A 46 10.99 22.17 19.60
CA LEU A 46 9.89 22.87 20.28
C LEU A 46 9.13 23.82 19.34
N TYR A 47 9.83 24.48 18.42
CA TYR A 47 9.19 25.28 17.38
C TYR A 47 8.41 24.41 16.40
N ASP A 48 8.95 23.24 16.02
CA ASP A 48 8.23 22.26 15.21
C ASP A 48 6.94 21.79 15.91
N ASP A 49 6.98 21.64 17.25
CA ASP A 49 5.83 21.24 18.05
C ASP A 49 4.65 22.24 18.03
N TRP A 50 4.84 23.48 17.54
CA TRP A 50 3.76 24.47 17.40
C TRP A 50 2.88 24.26 16.17
N PHE A 51 3.36 23.57 15.14
CA PHE A 51 2.67 23.43 13.86
C PHE A 51 2.18 22.00 13.68
N VAL A 52 0.93 21.85 13.24
CA VAL A 52 0.30 20.53 13.10
C VAL A 52 0.97 19.66 12.03
N GLU A 53 1.74 20.23 11.11
CA GLU A 53 2.46 19.53 10.05
C GLU A 53 3.78 18.94 10.54
N THR A 54 4.46 19.62 11.46
CA THR A 54 5.83 19.29 11.90
C THR A 54 5.91 18.78 13.33
N CYS A 55 4.89 19.03 14.16
CA CYS A 55 4.89 18.64 15.57
C CYS A 55 5.02 17.13 15.76
N ARG A 56 5.55 16.70 16.90
CA ARG A 56 5.58 15.27 17.23
C ARG A 56 4.17 14.74 17.47
N ALA A 57 3.95 13.46 17.16
CA ALA A 57 2.64 12.82 17.31
C ALA A 57 2.07 12.90 18.74
N GLU A 58 2.95 12.90 19.74
CA GLU A 58 2.62 13.04 21.17
C GLU A 58 2.00 14.41 21.52
N VAL A 59 2.24 15.45 20.71
CA VAL A 59 1.76 16.81 20.93
C VAL A 59 0.39 17.04 20.28
N LEU A 60 0.01 16.19 19.32
CA LEU A 60 -1.27 16.30 18.62
C LEU A 60 -2.51 16.33 19.54
N PRO A 61 -2.61 15.51 20.61
CA PRO A 61 -3.73 15.59 21.55
C PRO A 61 -3.81 16.96 22.24
N LEU A 62 -2.68 17.58 22.56
CA LEU A 62 -2.63 18.88 23.23
C LEU A 62 -3.10 20.00 22.29
N LEU A 63 -2.67 19.96 21.02
CA LEU A 63 -3.15 20.90 20.01
C LEU A 63 -4.64 20.74 19.73
N LEU A 64 -5.15 19.50 19.74
CA LEU A 64 -6.58 19.24 19.58
C LEU A 64 -7.39 19.81 20.75
N ASP A 65 -6.92 19.60 21.98
CA ASP A 65 -7.56 20.14 23.20
C ASP A 65 -7.58 21.67 23.20
N LEU A 66 -6.48 22.31 22.75
CA LEU A 66 -6.41 23.76 22.56
C LEU A 66 -7.47 24.28 21.57
N ALA A 67 -7.77 23.50 20.54
CA ALA A 67 -8.83 23.82 19.57
C ALA A 67 -10.25 23.48 20.09
N GLY A 68 -10.38 23.00 21.32
CA GLY A 68 -11.65 22.57 21.94
C GLY A 68 -12.15 21.21 21.45
N GLY A 69 -11.30 20.44 20.76
CA GLY A 69 -11.59 19.08 20.32
C GLY A 69 -11.27 18.04 21.40
N ARG A 70 -11.67 16.80 21.15
CA ARG A 70 -11.36 15.64 21.99
C ARG A 70 -11.02 14.46 21.09
N THR A 71 -10.36 13.45 21.63
CA THR A 71 -10.07 12.18 20.96
C THR A 71 -10.42 11.03 21.90
N LEU A 72 -11.00 9.95 21.38
CA LEU A 72 -11.25 8.72 22.15
C LEU A 72 -9.98 7.89 22.26
N THR A 73 -9.22 7.85 21.17
CA THR A 73 -8.00 7.07 21.00
C THR A 73 -6.76 7.96 21.13
N GLY A 74 -5.60 7.38 21.47
CA GLY A 74 -4.36 8.08 21.83
C GLY A 74 -4.02 9.35 21.01
N ALA A 75 -3.21 9.22 19.96
CA ALA A 75 -2.81 10.37 19.13
C ALA A 75 -3.81 10.59 17.97
N PRO A 76 -4.47 11.76 17.88
CA PRO A 76 -5.40 12.05 16.79
C PRO A 76 -4.65 12.22 15.46
N SER A 77 -5.39 12.14 14.34
CA SER A 77 -4.80 12.43 13.04
C SER A 77 -4.44 13.92 12.93
N ARG A 78 -3.36 14.24 12.21
CA ARG A 78 -3.00 15.65 11.92
C ARG A 78 -4.13 16.41 11.23
N ALA A 79 -4.84 15.74 10.32
CA ALA A 79 -5.98 16.33 9.61
C ALA A 79 -7.12 16.73 10.57
N LEU A 80 -7.45 15.87 11.55
CA LEU A 80 -8.45 16.18 12.56
C LEU A 80 -8.08 17.41 13.38
N VAL A 81 -6.81 17.52 13.79
CA VAL A 81 -6.31 18.69 14.52
C VAL A 81 -6.37 19.94 13.65
N ALA A 82 -5.85 19.87 12.42
CA ALA A 82 -5.77 20.99 11.48
C ALA A 82 -7.15 21.58 11.14
N HIS A 83 -8.15 20.71 10.92
CA HIS A 83 -9.48 21.12 10.48
C HIS A 83 -10.49 21.28 11.62
N SER A 84 -10.12 20.97 12.87
CA SER A 84 -10.99 21.00 14.05
C SER A 84 -11.82 22.28 14.18
N VAL A 85 -11.19 23.45 14.03
CA VAL A 85 -11.86 24.76 14.13
C VAL A 85 -12.86 24.97 12.99
N HIS A 86 -12.50 24.60 11.76
CA HIS A 86 -13.39 24.74 10.61
C HIS A 86 -14.61 23.83 10.76
N THR A 87 -14.38 22.55 11.03
CA THR A 87 -15.41 21.54 11.26
C THR A 87 -16.33 21.92 12.43
N GLY A 88 -15.77 22.49 13.51
CA GLY A 88 -16.54 23.00 14.63
C GLY A 88 -17.49 24.16 14.28
N ARG A 89 -17.13 25.01 13.30
CA ARG A 89 -17.98 26.12 12.82
C ARG A 89 -19.17 25.66 11.98
N ILE A 90 -19.03 24.54 11.27
CA ILE A 90 -20.08 23.96 10.41
C ILE A 90 -20.67 22.66 10.99
N LYS A 91 -20.60 22.52 12.30
CA LYS A 91 -21.10 21.36 13.05
C LYS A 91 -22.59 21.09 12.74
N GLY A 92 -22.96 19.81 12.65
CA GLY A 92 -24.32 19.39 12.33
C GLY A 92 -24.74 19.65 10.88
N THR A 93 -23.82 19.97 9.97
CA THR A 93 -24.06 20.00 8.52
C THR A 93 -23.51 18.72 7.86
N ALA A 94 -24.09 18.30 6.73
CA ALA A 94 -23.57 17.16 5.98
C ALA A 94 -22.11 17.36 5.54
N GLU A 95 -21.73 18.59 5.19
CA GLU A 95 -20.36 18.94 4.83
C GLU A 95 -19.40 18.82 6.02
N GLY A 96 -19.78 19.34 7.20
CA GLY A 96 -18.98 19.22 8.42
C GLY A 96 -18.80 17.77 8.85
N LEU A 97 -19.86 16.95 8.79
CA LEU A 97 -19.78 15.52 9.09
C LEU A 97 -18.90 14.78 8.07
N ARG A 98 -18.97 15.14 6.79
CA ARG A 98 -18.15 14.54 5.73
C ARG A 98 -16.67 14.85 5.91
N GLY A 99 -16.33 16.12 6.16
CA GLY A 99 -14.97 16.57 6.42
C GLY A 99 -14.38 15.88 7.64
N MET A 100 -15.11 15.91 8.77
CA MET A 100 -14.73 15.21 9.99
C MET A 100 -14.49 13.72 9.77
N ALA A 101 -15.40 13.03 9.08
CA ALA A 101 -15.25 11.60 8.83
C ALA A 101 -13.99 11.29 8.02
N ALA A 102 -13.68 12.11 7.01
CA ALA A 102 -12.46 11.98 6.23
C ALA A 102 -11.20 12.28 7.05
N ASP A 103 -11.22 13.31 7.90
CA ASP A 103 -10.09 13.69 8.75
C ASP A 103 -9.77 12.61 9.79
N VAL A 104 -10.79 12.02 10.42
CA VAL A 104 -10.65 10.95 11.43
C VAL A 104 -10.15 9.66 10.79
N THR A 105 -10.79 9.24 9.69
CA THR A 105 -10.54 7.92 9.11
C THR A 105 -9.40 7.92 8.10
N GLY A 106 -9.00 9.08 7.60
CA GLY A 106 -8.10 9.21 6.46
C GLY A 106 -8.67 8.66 5.15
N ARG A 107 -9.99 8.45 5.07
CA ARG A 107 -10.68 7.85 3.92
C ARG A 107 -11.67 8.82 3.29
N PRO A 108 -11.92 8.72 1.97
CA PRO A 108 -13.06 9.41 1.36
C PRO A 108 -14.35 9.02 2.08
N ALA A 109 -15.19 10.02 2.34
CA ALA A 109 -16.48 9.85 3.00
C ALA A 109 -17.59 10.58 2.23
N ALA A 110 -18.80 10.03 2.30
CA ALA A 110 -20.02 10.67 1.84
C ALA A 110 -21.08 10.64 2.94
N VAL A 111 -21.87 11.70 3.03
CA VAL A 111 -22.92 11.82 4.04
C VAL A 111 -24.27 11.85 3.34
N VAL A 112 -25.18 11.00 3.79
CA VAL A 112 -26.53 10.86 3.25
C VAL A 112 -27.54 11.21 4.32
N GLU A 113 -28.35 12.22 4.02
CA GLU A 113 -29.49 12.63 4.84
C GLU A 113 -30.72 11.82 4.46
N TYR A 114 -31.06 10.78 5.22
CA TYR A 114 -32.11 9.85 4.80
C TYR A 114 -33.51 10.47 4.79
N PHE A 115 -33.77 11.52 5.57
CA PHE A 115 -35.02 12.27 5.46
C PHE A 115 -35.26 12.85 4.05
N ALA A 116 -34.20 13.11 3.27
CA ALA A 116 -34.30 13.53 1.88
C ALA A 116 -34.60 12.37 0.90
N ARG A 117 -34.34 11.13 1.32
CA ARG A 117 -34.55 9.88 0.56
C ARG A 117 -35.82 9.13 0.94
N LEU A 118 -36.68 9.68 1.79
CA LEU A 118 -37.96 9.08 2.15
C LEU A 118 -39.05 9.32 1.08
N ARG A 119 -40.03 8.42 1.01
CA ARG A 119 -41.32 8.68 0.35
C ARG A 119 -42.20 9.42 1.35
N VAL A 120 -42.58 10.65 1.03
CA VAL A 120 -43.43 11.49 1.88
C VAL A 120 -44.53 12.13 1.06
N THR A 121 -45.70 12.33 1.67
CA THR A 121 -46.72 13.23 1.15
C THR A 121 -46.19 14.66 1.28
N GLN A 122 -46.11 15.39 0.16
CA GLN A 122 -45.48 16.71 0.13
C GLN A 122 -46.50 17.80 0.50
N HIS A 123 -46.04 18.80 1.26
CA HIS A 123 -46.85 19.98 1.56
C HIS A 123 -47.02 20.84 0.30
N VAL A 124 -48.21 21.41 0.09
CA VAL A 124 -48.54 22.18 -1.13
C VAL A 124 -47.61 23.40 -1.31
N ASP A 125 -47.20 24.02 -0.21
CA ASP A 125 -46.25 25.15 -0.24
C ASP A 125 -44.78 24.75 -0.48
N ASN A 126 -44.45 23.45 -0.46
CA ASN A 126 -43.07 22.96 -0.60
C ASN A 126 -43.02 21.67 -1.43
N VAL A 127 -43.49 21.76 -2.68
CA VAL A 127 -43.43 20.66 -3.65
C VAL A 127 -42.02 20.54 -4.21
N ARG A 128 -41.50 19.31 -4.23
CA ARG A 128 -40.21 18.91 -4.81
C ARG A 128 -40.48 18.00 -6.02
N PRO A 129 -40.54 18.55 -7.25
CA PRO A 129 -40.96 17.83 -8.44
C PRO A 129 -40.05 16.66 -8.82
N GLY A 130 -38.74 16.79 -8.55
CA GLY A 130 -37.76 15.72 -8.80
C GLY A 130 -37.82 14.55 -7.82
N ARG A 131 -38.61 14.64 -6.74
CA ARG A 131 -38.71 13.59 -5.71
C ARG A 131 -39.84 12.62 -6.06
N LEU A 132 -39.56 11.76 -7.03
CA LEU A 132 -40.49 10.72 -7.47
C LEU A 132 -40.56 9.57 -6.45
N ALA A 133 -41.76 9.06 -6.20
CA ALA A 133 -41.98 7.91 -5.32
C ALA A 133 -41.57 6.57 -5.95
N LEU A 134 -41.46 6.55 -7.29
CA LEU A 134 -41.11 5.39 -8.09
C LEU A 134 -39.88 5.74 -8.95
N PRO A 135 -38.92 4.81 -9.12
CA PRO A 135 -37.78 5.02 -10.00
C PRO A 135 -38.20 5.01 -11.48
N ASP A 136 -37.53 5.81 -12.31
CA ASP A 136 -37.63 5.70 -13.77
C ASP A 136 -36.76 4.54 -14.26
N LEU A 137 -37.38 3.51 -14.84
CA LEU A 137 -36.66 2.35 -15.36
C LEU A 137 -35.82 2.65 -16.61
N ARG A 138 -36.03 3.81 -17.24
CA ARG A 138 -35.23 4.28 -18.38
C ARG A 138 -33.94 4.97 -17.93
N ASP A 139 -33.91 5.48 -16.71
CA ASP A 139 -32.70 6.07 -16.12
C ASP A 139 -31.77 4.98 -15.59
N THR A 140 -31.10 4.30 -16.52
CA THR A 140 -30.11 3.26 -16.20
C THR A 140 -28.98 3.78 -15.32
N ALA A 141 -28.63 5.06 -15.43
CA ALA A 141 -27.62 5.70 -14.60
C ALA A 141 -28.07 5.84 -13.14
N GLY A 142 -29.31 6.30 -12.91
CA GLY A 142 -29.92 6.32 -11.59
C GLY A 142 -30.06 4.93 -10.98
N LEU A 143 -30.48 3.95 -11.80
CA LEU A 143 -30.62 2.56 -11.36
C LEU A 143 -29.29 1.90 -10.96
N ALA A 144 -28.19 2.22 -11.65
CA ALA A 144 -26.87 1.71 -11.30
C ALA A 144 -26.38 2.19 -9.92
N ARG A 145 -26.92 3.30 -9.41
CA ARG A 145 -26.55 3.87 -8.10
C ARG A 145 -27.38 3.35 -6.93
N LEU A 146 -28.34 2.45 -7.17
CA LEU A 146 -29.20 1.89 -6.12
C LEU A 146 -28.36 1.24 -5.00
N GLY A 147 -28.72 1.52 -3.75
CA GLY A 147 -28.02 0.98 -2.57
C GLY A 147 -26.67 1.65 -2.25
N THR A 148 -26.18 2.55 -3.09
CA THR A 148 -24.95 3.34 -2.84
C THR A 148 -25.26 4.63 -2.06
N ALA A 149 -24.21 5.37 -1.69
CA ALA A 149 -24.37 6.71 -1.11
C ALA A 149 -25.07 7.72 -2.06
N GLN A 150 -25.09 7.42 -3.36
CA GLN A 150 -25.68 8.24 -4.41
C GLN A 150 -27.06 7.72 -4.83
N ASP A 151 -27.64 6.75 -4.10
CA ASP A 151 -29.01 6.29 -4.31
C ASP A 151 -29.98 7.45 -4.02
N GLU A 152 -30.69 7.87 -5.06
CA GLU A 152 -31.67 8.95 -4.98
C GLU A 152 -33.12 8.45 -4.90
N VAL A 153 -33.32 7.14 -5.05
CA VAL A 153 -34.65 6.54 -5.13
C VAL A 153 -35.32 6.59 -3.76
N ALA A 154 -36.52 7.16 -3.73
CA ALA A 154 -37.26 7.34 -2.50
C ALA A 154 -37.66 5.98 -1.89
N ARG A 155 -37.39 5.79 -0.59
CA ARG A 155 -37.71 4.57 0.17
C ARG A 155 -38.81 4.79 1.21
N GLY A 156 -39.48 3.72 1.61
CA GLY A 156 -40.37 3.75 2.77
C GLY A 156 -39.58 4.01 4.06
N ALA A 157 -40.23 4.60 5.06
CA ALA A 157 -39.63 4.79 6.36
C ALA A 157 -39.42 3.44 7.07
N ASP A 158 -38.22 3.25 7.62
CA ASP A 158 -37.86 2.14 8.48
C ASP A 158 -37.84 2.65 9.92
N VAL A 159 -38.65 2.04 10.78
CA VAL A 159 -38.85 2.48 12.17
C VAL A 159 -37.97 1.74 13.16
N ARG A 160 -37.12 0.81 12.69
CA ARG A 160 -36.13 0.13 13.52
C ARG A 160 -34.94 1.06 13.80
N ASP A 161 -34.22 0.76 14.87
CA ASP A 161 -33.02 1.52 15.22
C ASP A 161 -31.89 1.29 14.21
N MET A 162 -31.22 2.39 13.85
CA MET A 162 -30.07 2.34 12.94
C MET A 162 -28.85 1.77 13.66
N THR A 163 -28.64 0.47 13.51
CA THR A 163 -27.48 -0.25 14.07
C THR A 163 -26.68 -0.90 12.95
N GLY A 164 -25.36 -0.68 12.94
CA GLY A 164 -24.45 -1.29 11.94
C GLY A 164 -24.82 -0.98 10.48
N GLY A 165 -25.48 0.15 10.22
CA GLY A 165 -25.97 0.50 8.89
C GLY A 165 -27.19 -0.31 8.43
N VAL A 166 -27.91 -0.99 9.32
CA VAL A 166 -29.26 -1.53 9.05
C VAL A 166 -30.31 -0.43 9.32
N ALA A 167 -31.53 -0.57 8.78
CA ALA A 167 -32.65 0.34 9.02
C ALA A 167 -32.36 1.82 8.71
N ARG A 168 -31.68 2.06 7.58
CA ARG A 168 -31.12 3.37 7.23
C ARG A 168 -32.18 4.45 6.99
N HIS A 169 -33.30 4.10 6.37
CA HIS A 169 -34.25 5.07 5.83
C HIS A 169 -35.22 5.60 6.89
N ASN A 170 -34.81 6.57 7.70
CA ASN A 170 -35.69 7.26 8.66
C ASN A 170 -35.38 8.77 8.69
N VAL A 171 -36.27 9.57 9.27
CA VAL A 171 -36.14 11.03 9.36
C VAL A 171 -34.92 11.43 10.18
N ALA A 172 -34.69 10.74 11.30
CA ALA A 172 -33.56 11.02 12.20
C ALA A 172 -32.20 10.52 11.66
N ASN A 173 -32.21 9.65 10.66
CA ASN A 173 -31.02 8.89 10.30
C ASN A 173 -30.11 9.63 9.33
N ILE A 174 -28.81 9.58 9.62
CA ILE A 174 -27.73 10.07 8.78
C ILE A 174 -26.79 8.90 8.46
N GLY A 175 -26.54 8.65 7.18
CA GLY A 175 -25.59 7.65 6.74
C GLY A 175 -24.23 8.27 6.50
N VAL A 176 -23.18 7.76 7.13
CA VAL A 176 -21.79 8.13 6.82
C VAL A 176 -21.15 6.98 6.06
N TYR A 177 -21.03 7.11 4.75
CA TYR A 177 -20.43 6.12 3.87
C TYR A 177 -18.93 6.32 3.78
N LEU A 178 -18.15 5.28 4.08
CA LEU A 178 -16.71 5.27 3.96
C LEU A 178 -16.26 4.36 2.81
N TRP A 179 -15.36 4.85 1.97
CA TRP A 179 -14.64 4.00 1.03
C TRP A 179 -13.42 3.40 1.73
N ARG A 180 -13.38 2.06 1.81
CA ARG A 180 -12.37 1.30 2.55
C ARG A 180 -11.18 0.85 1.70
N LEU A 181 -11.07 1.34 0.46
CA LEU A 181 -9.96 1.09 -0.45
C LEU A 181 -9.26 2.41 -0.75
N ASP A 182 -7.97 2.35 -1.04
CA ASP A 182 -7.18 3.43 -1.62
C ASP A 182 -7.01 3.23 -3.13
N SER A 183 -6.60 4.30 -3.81
CA SER A 183 -6.36 4.34 -5.25
C SER A 183 -4.88 4.54 -5.53
N TYR A 184 -4.29 3.64 -6.31
CA TYR A 184 -2.86 3.68 -6.64
C TYR A 184 -2.68 3.95 -8.14
N PRO A 185 -2.04 5.06 -8.55
CA PRO A 185 -1.86 5.40 -9.95
C PRO A 185 -0.79 4.52 -10.59
N TYR A 186 -1.12 3.88 -11.70
CA TYR A 186 -0.24 3.03 -12.49
C TYR A 186 -0.01 3.73 -13.83
N ARG A 187 1.26 3.85 -14.23
CA ARG A 187 1.66 4.59 -15.44
C ARG A 187 2.72 3.83 -16.21
N GLY A 188 2.57 3.79 -17.54
CA GLY A 188 3.51 3.12 -18.44
C GLY A 188 3.60 1.62 -18.16
N VAL A 189 2.47 1.02 -17.77
CA VAL A 189 2.39 -0.42 -17.50
C VAL A 189 2.15 -1.15 -18.81
N HIS A 190 2.86 -2.24 -19.06
CA HIS A 190 2.58 -3.09 -20.22
C HIS A 190 1.37 -3.98 -19.93
N ALA A 191 0.31 -3.86 -20.73
CA ALA A 191 -0.85 -4.73 -20.63
C ALA A 191 -0.48 -6.17 -21.04
N ARG A 192 -1.07 -7.16 -20.37
CA ARG A 192 -0.79 -8.59 -20.65
C ARG A 192 -1.66 -9.07 -21.79
N ALA A 193 -1.05 -9.59 -22.84
CA ALA A 193 -1.78 -10.23 -23.92
C ALA A 193 -2.35 -11.58 -23.44
N VAL A 194 -3.68 -11.72 -23.46
CA VAL A 194 -4.37 -13.00 -23.29
C VAL A 194 -4.38 -13.75 -24.63
N ASP A 195 -4.70 -13.02 -25.69
CA ASP A 195 -4.59 -13.47 -27.08
C ASP A 195 -4.34 -12.23 -27.95
N GLY A 196 -3.07 -11.86 -28.09
CA GLY A 196 -2.67 -10.66 -28.83
C GLY A 196 -3.03 -10.72 -30.32
N GLY A 197 -3.12 -11.92 -30.91
CA GLY A 197 -3.53 -12.11 -32.29
C GLY A 197 -5.03 -11.84 -32.51
N ARG A 198 -5.85 -12.06 -31.48
CA ARG A 198 -7.28 -11.70 -31.46
C ARG A 198 -7.55 -10.37 -30.77
N GLY A 199 -6.51 -9.60 -30.47
CA GLY A 199 -6.71 -8.28 -29.92
C GLY A 199 -7.17 -8.28 -28.45
N ARG A 200 -6.78 -9.24 -27.60
CA ARG A 200 -7.27 -9.38 -26.21
C ARG A 200 -6.17 -9.15 -25.17
N TRP A 201 -6.37 -8.20 -24.27
CA TRP A 201 -5.45 -7.88 -23.17
C TRP A 201 -6.15 -7.63 -21.83
N THR A 202 -5.39 -7.80 -20.74
CA THR A 202 -5.76 -7.35 -19.39
C THR A 202 -4.88 -6.18 -18.95
N PHE A 203 -5.42 -5.30 -18.12
CA PHE A 203 -4.68 -4.20 -17.52
C PHE A 203 -3.60 -4.67 -16.54
N ASP A 204 -3.89 -5.69 -15.72
CA ASP A 204 -2.89 -6.28 -14.82
C ASP A 204 -1.83 -7.07 -15.63
N PRO A 205 -0.53 -6.75 -15.51
CA PRO A 205 0.56 -7.46 -16.18
C PRO A 205 0.63 -8.97 -15.91
N ALA A 206 0.11 -9.41 -14.75
CA ALA A 206 0.03 -10.83 -14.41
C ALA A 206 -1.13 -11.57 -15.11
N GLY A 207 -1.92 -10.90 -15.94
CA GLY A 207 -2.99 -11.55 -16.73
C GLY A 207 -4.31 -11.77 -15.99
N ARG A 208 -4.50 -11.10 -14.83
CA ARG A 208 -5.69 -11.28 -13.99
C ARG A 208 -6.77 -10.25 -14.34
N ASP A 209 -8.03 -10.63 -14.15
CA ASP A 209 -9.15 -9.70 -14.17
C ASP A 209 -9.15 -8.90 -12.87
N THR A 210 -9.10 -7.57 -12.97
CA THR A 210 -9.04 -6.69 -11.80
C THR A 210 -9.75 -5.38 -12.12
N PRO A 211 -10.76 -4.96 -11.34
CA PRO A 211 -11.46 -3.72 -11.60
C PRO A 211 -10.52 -2.51 -11.47
N LEU A 212 -10.75 -1.53 -12.34
CA LEU A 212 -10.08 -0.24 -12.34
C LEU A 212 -10.77 0.72 -11.37
N PHE A 213 -10.04 1.73 -10.91
CA PHE A 213 -10.52 2.70 -9.94
C PHE A 213 -10.45 4.12 -10.49
N THR A 214 -11.18 5.04 -9.85
CA THR A 214 -10.98 6.48 -10.02
C THR A 214 -9.85 6.95 -9.09
N PRO A 215 -9.27 8.15 -9.32
CA PRO A 215 -8.29 8.73 -8.39
C PRO A 215 -8.82 8.90 -6.96
N GLU A 216 -10.14 9.05 -6.80
CA GLU A 216 -10.82 9.19 -5.50
C GLU A 216 -11.15 7.83 -4.85
N ALA A 217 -10.50 6.74 -5.27
CA ALA A 217 -10.62 5.40 -4.70
C ALA A 217 -12.02 4.78 -4.76
N ARG A 218 -12.74 5.06 -5.84
CA ARG A 218 -14.01 4.40 -6.17
C ARG A 218 -13.80 3.44 -7.34
N PRO A 219 -14.45 2.26 -7.36
CA PRO A 219 -14.48 1.43 -8.56
C PRO A 219 -14.98 2.23 -9.77
N LEU A 220 -14.30 2.14 -10.89
CA LEU A 220 -14.67 2.81 -12.14
C LEU A 220 -15.68 1.93 -12.88
N THR A 221 -16.93 2.39 -12.98
CA THR A 221 -17.96 1.64 -13.72
C THR A 221 -17.87 1.88 -15.23
N ARG A 222 -18.49 1.00 -16.03
CA ARG A 222 -18.62 1.23 -17.49
C ARG A 222 -19.31 2.56 -17.79
N LEU A 223 -20.32 2.92 -17.00
CA LEU A 223 -21.07 4.16 -17.15
C LEU A 223 -20.22 5.40 -16.83
N ASP A 224 -19.42 5.35 -15.77
CA ASP A 224 -18.50 6.43 -15.41
C ASP A 224 -17.51 6.68 -16.53
N LEU A 225 -16.91 5.61 -17.07
CA LEU A 225 -15.97 5.70 -18.19
C LEU A 225 -16.66 6.23 -19.45
N HIS A 226 -17.84 5.71 -19.79
CA HIS A 226 -18.63 6.18 -20.93
C HIS A 226 -18.93 7.69 -20.83
N SER A 227 -19.39 8.13 -19.66
CA SER A 227 -19.74 9.54 -19.41
C SER A 227 -18.51 10.45 -19.48
N ALA A 228 -17.37 10.01 -18.93
CA ALA A 228 -16.11 10.74 -19.00
C ALA A 228 -15.62 10.93 -20.45
N LEU A 229 -15.69 9.85 -21.25
CA LEU A 229 -15.31 9.87 -22.68
C LEU A 229 -16.25 10.78 -23.50
N ALA A 230 -17.56 10.72 -23.25
CA ALA A 230 -18.55 11.53 -23.94
C ALA A 230 -18.45 13.03 -23.60
N GLY A 231 -18.11 13.35 -22.35
CA GLY A 231 -17.93 14.73 -21.88
C GLY A 231 -16.66 15.42 -22.38
N GLY A 232 -15.82 14.74 -23.18
CA GLY A 232 -14.52 15.25 -23.63
C GLY A 232 -13.56 15.52 -22.47
N ALA A 233 -13.84 14.97 -21.28
CA ALA A 233 -12.97 15.09 -20.14
C ALA A 233 -11.71 14.29 -20.41
N ALA A 234 -10.62 15.00 -20.75
CA ALA A 234 -9.27 14.45 -20.71
C ALA A 234 -8.90 14.24 -19.23
N GLY A 235 -9.44 13.18 -18.63
CA GLY A 235 -9.26 12.83 -17.22
C GLY A 235 -8.46 11.51 -17.07
N PRO A 236 -7.39 11.47 -16.27
CA PRO A 236 -6.37 10.41 -16.24
C PRO A 236 -6.81 9.08 -15.62
N ALA A 237 -8.12 8.78 -15.56
CA ALA A 237 -8.58 7.53 -14.95
C ALA A 237 -8.11 6.31 -15.75
N VAL A 238 -8.13 6.39 -17.08
CA VAL A 238 -7.65 5.34 -17.99
C VAL A 238 -7.03 5.97 -19.25
N ALA A 239 -5.85 5.51 -19.64
CA ALA A 239 -5.26 5.81 -20.94
C ALA A 239 -4.65 4.53 -21.54
N VAL A 240 -4.74 4.41 -22.87
CA VAL A 240 -4.17 3.28 -23.61
C VAL A 240 -3.34 3.83 -24.77
N VAL A 241 -2.12 3.33 -24.90
CA VAL A 241 -1.18 3.65 -25.97
C VAL A 241 -0.84 2.36 -26.69
N VAL A 242 -1.01 2.35 -28.01
CA VAL A 242 -0.75 1.20 -28.87
C VAL A 242 0.41 1.55 -29.80
N ASP A 243 1.52 0.80 -29.72
CA ASP A 243 2.77 1.06 -30.46
C ASP A 243 3.26 2.51 -30.33
N GLY A 244 3.14 3.11 -29.14
CA GLY A 244 3.54 4.49 -28.87
C GLY A 244 2.55 5.57 -29.32
N THR A 245 1.38 5.19 -29.86
CA THR A 245 0.34 6.13 -30.30
C THR A 245 -0.88 6.06 -29.38
N SER A 246 -1.39 7.21 -28.94
CA SER A 246 -2.65 7.29 -28.18
C SER A 246 -3.84 6.96 -29.08
N VAL A 247 -4.78 6.14 -28.60
CA VAL A 247 -5.92 5.62 -29.40
C VAL A 247 -7.24 6.01 -28.72
N PRO A 248 -8.30 6.35 -29.48
CA PRO A 248 -9.62 6.62 -28.90
C PRO A 248 -10.17 5.39 -28.18
N LEU A 249 -10.77 5.64 -27.02
CA LEU A 249 -11.36 4.61 -26.16
C LEU A 249 -12.88 4.60 -26.27
N CYS A 250 -13.48 3.42 -26.09
CA CYS A 250 -14.90 3.27 -25.80
C CYS A 250 -15.10 2.33 -24.60
N ALA A 251 -16.10 2.64 -23.76
CA ALA A 251 -16.50 1.73 -22.68
C ALA A 251 -17.36 0.59 -23.26
N ALA A 252 -17.07 -0.64 -22.89
CA ALA A 252 -17.82 -1.82 -23.35
C ALA A 252 -17.88 -2.90 -22.25
N ASP A 253 -18.83 -3.82 -22.39
CA ASP A 253 -18.81 -5.09 -21.66
C ASP A 253 -17.92 -6.07 -22.44
N LEU A 254 -16.80 -6.47 -21.84
CA LEU A 254 -15.82 -7.38 -22.43
C LEU A 254 -15.83 -8.75 -21.74
N SER A 255 -16.95 -9.13 -21.12
CA SER A 255 -17.17 -10.50 -20.65
C SER A 255 -17.01 -11.53 -21.79
N ALA A 256 -17.47 -11.18 -23.00
CA ALA A 256 -17.36 -12.00 -24.21
C ALA A 256 -16.11 -11.70 -25.09
N TRP A 257 -15.26 -10.73 -24.69
CA TRP A 257 -14.11 -10.27 -25.48
C TRP A 257 -14.46 -9.77 -26.89
N ASP A 258 -15.57 -9.04 -27.02
CA ASP A 258 -15.97 -8.45 -28.29
C ASP A 258 -14.94 -7.41 -28.76
N GLN A 259 -14.69 -7.38 -30.08
CA GLN A 259 -13.77 -6.42 -30.68
C GLN A 259 -14.48 -5.10 -31.01
N PRO A 260 -13.82 -3.95 -30.79
CA PRO A 260 -14.34 -2.66 -31.24
C PRO A 260 -14.13 -2.49 -32.75
N ALA A 261 -14.61 -1.36 -33.28
CA ALA A 261 -14.29 -0.95 -34.65
C ALA A 261 -12.78 -0.73 -34.85
N ASP A 262 -12.34 -0.81 -36.11
CA ASP A 262 -10.94 -0.61 -36.48
C ASP A 262 -10.46 0.79 -36.03
N GLY A 263 -9.27 0.84 -35.41
CA GLY A 263 -8.69 2.07 -34.89
C GLY A 263 -9.22 2.53 -33.53
N GLN A 264 -10.05 1.74 -32.85
CA GLN A 264 -10.52 1.98 -31.48
C GLN A 264 -10.01 0.92 -30.50
N VAL A 265 -10.06 1.26 -29.21
CA VAL A 265 -9.86 0.31 -28.10
C VAL A 265 -11.11 0.30 -27.24
N ALA A 266 -11.71 -0.88 -27.06
CA ALA A 266 -12.77 -1.07 -26.07
C ALA A 266 -12.14 -1.40 -24.72
N VAL A 267 -12.67 -0.80 -23.65
CA VAL A 267 -12.22 -0.99 -22.28
C VAL A 267 -13.41 -1.40 -21.42
N ASP A 268 -13.22 -2.46 -20.64
CA ASP A 268 -14.11 -2.85 -19.56
C ASP A 268 -13.42 -2.55 -18.22
N PRO A 269 -13.75 -1.43 -17.55
CA PRO A 269 -13.11 -1.05 -16.31
C PRO A 269 -13.54 -1.92 -15.12
N GLU A 270 -14.65 -2.65 -15.20
CA GLU A 270 -15.10 -3.51 -14.10
C GLU A 270 -14.38 -4.86 -14.11
N LEU A 271 -14.01 -5.36 -15.29
CA LEU A 271 -13.19 -6.57 -15.43
C LEU A 271 -11.69 -6.28 -15.55
N GLY A 272 -11.29 -5.04 -15.84
CA GLY A 272 -9.90 -4.70 -16.14
C GLY A 272 -9.41 -5.31 -17.44
N ARG A 273 -10.29 -5.39 -18.45
CA ARG A 273 -10.00 -5.95 -19.77
C ARG A 273 -10.00 -4.87 -20.83
N LEU A 274 -9.26 -5.09 -21.91
CA LEU A 274 -9.35 -4.27 -23.11
C LEU A 274 -9.22 -5.12 -24.37
N THR A 275 -9.90 -4.68 -25.43
CA THR A 275 -9.75 -5.23 -26.78
C THR A 275 -9.32 -4.14 -27.75
N VAL A 276 -8.33 -4.45 -28.59
CA VAL A 276 -7.88 -3.55 -29.66
C VAL A 276 -8.56 -3.97 -30.95
N GLY A 277 -9.06 -3.00 -31.73
CA GLY A 277 -9.61 -3.24 -33.07
C GLY A 277 -8.62 -3.96 -33.99
N ARG A 278 -9.13 -4.54 -35.08
CA ARG A 278 -8.34 -5.46 -35.92
C ARG A 278 -7.06 -4.78 -36.42
N ARG A 279 -5.92 -5.43 -36.19
CA ARG A 279 -4.58 -4.96 -36.58
C ARG A 279 -3.70 -6.13 -36.99
N ALA A 280 -2.68 -5.85 -37.79
CA ALA A 280 -1.65 -6.84 -38.13
C ALA A 280 -0.69 -7.03 -36.95
N GLY A 281 -0.48 -8.28 -36.52
CA GLY A 281 0.41 -8.62 -35.42
C GLY A 281 -0.16 -8.31 -34.02
N ALA A 282 0.59 -8.66 -32.99
CA ALA A 282 0.29 -8.31 -31.60
C ALA A 282 1.03 -7.01 -31.24
N PRO A 283 0.33 -5.86 -31.13
CA PRO A 283 0.98 -4.59 -30.80
C PRO A 283 1.47 -4.56 -29.35
N LEU A 284 2.40 -3.65 -29.06
CA LEU A 284 2.72 -3.28 -27.68
C LEU A 284 1.61 -2.38 -27.16
N VAL A 285 0.98 -2.78 -26.06
CA VAL A 285 -0.09 -2.02 -25.39
C VAL A 285 0.43 -1.53 -24.04
N GLU A 286 0.56 -0.21 -23.91
CA GLU A 286 0.89 0.46 -22.66
C GLU A 286 -0.37 1.11 -22.08
N VAL A 287 -0.57 0.96 -20.78
CA VAL A 287 -1.75 1.47 -20.08
C VAL A 287 -1.36 2.37 -18.91
N ALA A 288 -2.21 3.35 -18.64
CA ALA A 288 -2.25 4.08 -17.38
C ALA A 288 -3.64 3.95 -16.77
N TYR A 289 -3.71 3.61 -15.50
CA TYR A 289 -4.96 3.36 -14.79
C TYR A 289 -4.75 3.53 -13.28
N HIS A 290 -5.82 3.42 -12.51
CA HIS A 290 -5.72 3.32 -11.05
C HIS A 290 -6.15 1.94 -10.56
N ALA A 291 -5.35 1.35 -9.68
CA ALA A 291 -5.65 0.08 -9.01
C ALA A 291 -6.16 0.34 -7.58
N GLY A 292 -7.14 -0.45 -7.14
CA GLY A 292 -7.62 -0.41 -5.76
C GLY A 292 -6.89 -1.39 -4.86
N ALA A 293 -6.57 -1.00 -3.62
CA ALA A 293 -6.14 -1.93 -2.57
C ALA A 293 -6.54 -1.40 -1.18
N PRO A 294 -6.56 -2.23 -0.12
CA PRO A 294 -6.94 -1.76 1.22
C PRO A 294 -5.94 -0.78 1.82
N GLY A 295 -4.67 -0.88 1.42
CA GLY A 295 -3.59 -0.04 1.90
C GLY A 295 -2.23 -0.47 1.33
N ASP A 296 -1.17 0.05 1.93
CA ASP A 296 0.21 -0.07 1.45
C ASP A 296 0.79 -1.48 1.69
N LEU A 297 0.45 -2.40 0.79
CA LEU A 297 0.82 -3.80 0.82
C LEU A 297 1.19 -4.29 -0.59
N GLY A 298 2.29 -5.03 -0.72
CA GLY A 298 2.73 -5.63 -1.98
C GLY A 298 3.22 -4.62 -3.03
N ALA A 299 3.34 -5.09 -4.28
CA ALA A 299 3.87 -4.28 -5.38
C ALA A 299 2.81 -3.33 -5.93
N HIS A 300 2.70 -2.15 -5.31
CA HIS A 300 1.88 -1.02 -5.78
C HIS A 300 2.74 0.25 -5.94
N SER A 301 2.14 1.35 -6.37
CA SER A 301 2.84 2.62 -6.65
C SER A 301 2.95 3.58 -5.46
N TYR A 302 2.61 3.13 -4.24
CA TYR A 302 2.69 3.93 -3.02
C TYR A 302 4.14 4.30 -2.65
N TYR A 303 4.26 5.28 -1.77
CA TYR A 303 5.56 5.71 -1.26
C TYR A 303 6.09 4.70 -0.22
N ARG A 304 7.19 4.02 -0.57
CA ARG A 304 7.82 2.99 0.26
C ARG A 304 8.96 3.48 1.15
N GLY A 305 9.26 4.78 1.20
CA GLY A 305 10.46 5.30 1.89
C GLY A 305 10.69 4.76 3.31
N PRO A 306 9.70 4.86 4.22
CA PRO A 306 9.82 4.31 5.58
C PRO A 306 9.97 2.78 5.60
N ALA A 307 9.22 2.06 4.74
CA ALA A 307 9.29 0.60 4.66
C ALA A 307 10.65 0.12 4.13
N LEU A 308 11.18 0.77 3.09
CA LEU A 308 12.50 0.51 2.54
C LEU A 308 13.59 0.81 3.58
N ALA A 309 13.49 1.91 4.33
CA ALA A 309 14.44 2.21 5.40
C ALA A 309 14.44 1.12 6.48
N GLY A 310 13.27 0.64 6.89
CA GLY A 310 13.13 -0.50 7.80
C GLY A 310 13.72 -1.80 7.23
N ALA A 311 13.48 -2.07 5.95
CA ALA A 311 14.01 -3.24 5.26
C ALA A 311 15.55 -3.25 5.19
N LEU A 312 16.15 -2.09 4.87
CA LEU A 312 17.60 -1.93 4.83
C LEU A 312 18.20 -2.07 6.23
N ALA A 313 17.59 -1.44 7.24
CA ALA A 313 18.04 -1.57 8.63
C ALA A 313 17.97 -3.02 9.13
N ALA A 314 16.90 -3.75 8.79
CA ALA A 314 16.73 -5.16 9.19
C ALA A 314 17.72 -6.14 8.53
N ALA A 315 18.45 -5.68 7.51
CA ALA A 315 19.49 -6.43 6.81
C ALA A 315 20.90 -5.86 7.00
N ASP A 316 21.08 -4.85 7.86
CA ASP A 316 22.33 -4.11 8.04
C ASP A 316 22.89 -3.52 6.74
N PHE A 317 22.00 -3.00 5.88
CA PHE A 317 22.38 -2.30 4.65
C PHE A 317 22.64 -0.81 4.94
N PRO A 318 23.65 -0.21 4.28
CA PRO A 318 23.83 1.24 4.33
C PRO A 318 22.75 1.93 3.48
N SER A 319 22.67 3.26 3.60
CA SER A 319 21.80 4.07 2.74
C SER A 319 22.11 3.81 1.26
N PRO A 320 21.12 3.78 0.34
CA PRO A 320 21.35 3.61 -1.10
C PRO A 320 22.29 4.67 -1.71
N SER A 321 22.48 5.81 -1.05
CA SER A 321 23.44 6.86 -1.46
C SER A 321 24.90 6.45 -1.26
N ALA A 322 25.17 5.46 -0.41
CA ALA A 322 26.52 4.94 -0.11
C ALA A 322 26.90 3.72 -0.97
N ALA A 323 26.15 3.45 -2.05
CA ALA A 323 26.42 2.34 -2.95
C ALA A 323 27.73 2.52 -3.72
N ASP A 324 28.56 1.47 -3.72
CA ASP A 324 29.81 1.41 -4.47
C ASP A 324 29.55 1.30 -5.98
N TRP A 325 28.41 0.72 -6.34
CA TRP A 325 27.99 0.51 -7.73
C TRP A 325 26.49 0.70 -7.87
N ARG A 326 26.07 1.35 -8.97
CA ARG A 326 24.65 1.64 -9.24
C ARG A 326 24.31 1.40 -10.71
N ALA A 327 23.17 0.78 -10.96
CA ALA A 327 22.56 0.64 -12.27
C ALA A 327 21.13 1.20 -12.26
N VAL A 328 20.75 1.90 -13.31
CA VAL A 328 19.38 2.40 -13.52
C VAL A 328 18.81 1.72 -14.77
N VAL A 329 17.82 0.87 -14.55
CA VAL A 329 17.15 0.10 -15.60
C VAL A 329 15.89 0.82 -16.04
N ARG A 330 15.77 1.02 -17.36
CA ARG A 330 14.54 1.49 -18.02
C ARG A 330 14.53 0.97 -19.46
N GLN A 331 13.49 0.23 -19.85
CA GLN A 331 13.46 -0.61 -21.05
C GLN A 331 13.74 0.15 -22.36
N ARG A 332 13.53 1.47 -22.41
CA ARG A 332 13.67 2.29 -23.64
C ARG A 332 14.71 3.41 -23.58
N SER A 333 15.23 3.74 -22.41
CA SER A 333 16.08 4.93 -22.25
C SER A 333 17.02 4.90 -21.03
N GLY A 334 17.13 3.78 -20.33
CA GLY A 334 18.00 3.61 -19.17
C GLY A 334 19.46 3.37 -19.57
N SER A 335 20.38 3.46 -18.60
CA SER A 335 21.75 2.97 -18.80
C SER A 335 21.78 1.45 -19.02
N PHE A 336 20.76 0.77 -18.51
CA PHE A 336 20.41 -0.60 -18.85
C PHE A 336 18.96 -0.64 -19.35
N THR A 337 18.70 -1.42 -20.39
CA THR A 337 17.33 -1.68 -20.91
C THR A 337 16.76 -3.00 -20.40
N SER A 338 17.59 -3.81 -19.73
CA SER A 338 17.26 -5.10 -19.12
C SER A 338 17.79 -5.13 -17.68
N VAL A 339 17.04 -5.77 -16.79
CA VAL A 339 17.47 -6.02 -15.41
C VAL A 339 18.48 -7.18 -15.37
N ALA A 340 18.33 -8.16 -16.26
CA ALA A 340 19.31 -9.24 -16.42
C ALA A 340 20.69 -8.72 -16.85
N ASP A 341 20.75 -7.74 -17.75
CA ASP A 341 22.01 -7.09 -18.15
C ASP A 341 22.67 -6.36 -16.98
N ALA A 342 21.88 -5.66 -16.15
CA ALA A 342 22.39 -5.00 -14.95
C ALA A 342 22.92 -6.03 -13.92
N ALA A 343 22.22 -7.16 -13.74
CA ALA A 343 22.66 -8.24 -12.85
C ALA A 343 23.93 -8.95 -13.38
N ALA A 344 24.05 -9.11 -14.70
CA ALA A 344 25.26 -9.63 -15.33
C ALA A 344 26.45 -8.67 -15.16
N ALA A 345 26.22 -7.36 -15.35
CA ALA A 345 27.22 -6.34 -15.13
C ALA A 345 27.72 -6.33 -13.68
N TRP A 346 26.81 -6.39 -12.70
CA TRP A 346 27.15 -6.58 -11.28
C TRP A 346 28.03 -7.81 -11.06
N SER A 347 27.61 -8.95 -11.59
CA SER A 347 28.32 -10.23 -11.43
C SER A 347 29.71 -10.24 -12.07
N SER A 348 29.93 -9.39 -13.09
CA SER A 348 31.21 -9.27 -13.79
C SER A 348 32.24 -8.40 -13.07
N LEU A 349 31.83 -7.67 -12.02
CA LEU A 349 32.73 -6.78 -11.29
C LEU A 349 33.86 -7.58 -10.61
N PRO A 350 35.09 -7.03 -10.49
CA PRO A 350 36.18 -7.68 -9.74
C PRO A 350 35.77 -7.95 -8.29
N ALA A 351 36.20 -9.09 -7.76
CA ALA A 351 35.93 -9.46 -6.37
C ALA A 351 36.57 -8.45 -5.41
N ASP A 352 35.83 -8.08 -4.38
CA ASP A 352 36.29 -7.17 -3.34
C ASP A 352 36.42 -7.92 -2.00
N PRO A 353 37.64 -8.07 -1.46
CA PRO A 353 37.84 -8.73 -0.17
C PRO A 353 37.13 -8.03 1.01
N ALA A 354 36.82 -6.73 0.88
CA ALA A 354 36.10 -5.97 1.90
C ALA A 354 34.57 -6.12 1.80
N GLY A 355 34.07 -6.79 0.76
CA GLY A 355 32.65 -6.77 0.40
C GLY A 355 32.28 -5.54 -0.43
N ARG A 356 31.09 -5.55 -1.02
CA ARG A 356 30.59 -4.46 -1.88
C ARG A 356 29.10 -4.27 -1.73
N PHE A 357 28.63 -3.03 -1.85
CA PHE A 357 27.21 -2.70 -1.91
C PHE A 357 26.79 -2.19 -3.30
N GLY A 358 25.91 -2.94 -3.96
CA GLY A 358 25.33 -2.61 -5.25
C GLY A 358 23.85 -2.22 -5.16
N VAL A 359 23.42 -1.30 -6.03
CA VAL A 359 22.00 -0.92 -6.17
C VAL A 359 21.56 -0.99 -7.64
N ILE A 360 20.54 -1.79 -7.93
CA ILE A 360 19.83 -1.85 -9.21
C ILE A 360 18.48 -1.16 -9.03
N VAL A 361 18.30 -0.01 -9.68
CA VAL A 361 17.06 0.75 -9.67
C VAL A 361 16.26 0.43 -10.92
N VAL A 362 15.04 -0.09 -10.77
CA VAL A 362 14.11 -0.27 -11.88
C VAL A 362 13.18 0.94 -11.92
N ALA A 363 13.34 1.78 -12.95
CA ALA A 363 12.83 3.15 -13.00
C ALA A 363 11.64 3.36 -13.96
N ASP A 364 10.96 2.28 -14.33
CA ASP A 364 9.72 2.25 -15.10
C ASP A 364 8.77 1.14 -14.58
N SER A 365 7.57 1.08 -15.15
CA SER A 365 6.56 0.05 -14.82
C SER A 365 6.42 -1.00 -15.93
N ALA A 366 7.49 -1.20 -16.70
CA ALA A 366 7.48 -2.10 -17.84
C ALA A 366 7.42 -3.57 -17.41
N THR A 367 7.09 -4.45 -18.36
CA THR A 367 7.16 -5.90 -18.16
C THR A 367 8.48 -6.46 -18.68
N TYR A 368 9.27 -7.03 -17.78
CA TYR A 368 10.53 -7.72 -18.05
C TYR A 368 10.25 -9.22 -18.18
N SER A 369 10.40 -9.76 -19.40
CA SER A 369 10.10 -11.17 -19.71
C SER A 369 11.27 -12.12 -19.53
N GLU A 370 12.35 -11.64 -18.91
CA GLU A 370 13.59 -12.35 -18.69
C GLU A 370 13.61 -13.07 -17.33
N ASP A 371 14.31 -14.21 -17.26
CA ASP A 371 14.68 -14.82 -15.99
C ASP A 371 15.89 -14.09 -15.41
N LEU A 372 15.79 -13.63 -14.17
CA LEU A 372 16.83 -12.89 -13.49
C LEU A 372 17.74 -13.85 -12.71
N ASP A 373 19.06 -13.79 -12.94
CA ASP A 373 20.06 -14.54 -12.18
C ASP A 373 20.92 -13.58 -11.36
N LEU A 374 20.64 -13.52 -10.05
CA LEU A 374 21.34 -12.67 -9.09
C LEU A 374 22.44 -13.48 -8.40
N ARG A 375 23.70 -13.18 -8.72
CA ARG A 375 24.88 -13.84 -8.15
C ARG A 375 25.54 -12.96 -7.10
N LEU A 376 25.73 -13.48 -5.90
CA LEU A 376 26.41 -12.79 -4.80
C LEU A 376 27.61 -13.61 -4.29
N ARG A 377 28.73 -12.93 -4.08
CA ARG A 377 29.92 -13.45 -3.42
C ARG A 377 29.86 -13.16 -1.91
N PRO A 378 30.63 -13.87 -1.07
CA PRO A 378 30.68 -13.60 0.36
C PRO A 378 30.97 -12.12 0.67
N GLY A 379 30.12 -11.48 1.47
CA GLY A 379 30.24 -10.07 1.85
C GLY A 379 29.65 -9.06 0.87
N GLU A 380 29.10 -9.52 -0.25
CA GLU A 380 28.37 -8.66 -1.16
C GLU A 380 26.92 -8.43 -0.71
N ARG A 381 26.47 -7.18 -0.85
CA ARG A 381 25.09 -6.75 -0.58
C ARG A 381 24.51 -6.16 -1.86
N LEU A 382 23.33 -6.62 -2.26
CA LEU A 382 22.65 -6.13 -3.46
C LEU A 382 21.23 -5.67 -3.11
N LEU A 383 20.88 -4.46 -3.55
CA LEU A 383 19.52 -3.93 -3.49
C LEU A 383 18.95 -3.88 -4.91
N VAL A 384 17.82 -4.55 -5.15
CA VAL A 384 17.01 -4.39 -6.36
C VAL A 384 15.72 -3.69 -5.96
N VAL A 385 15.50 -2.49 -6.47
CA VAL A 385 14.44 -1.60 -5.98
C VAL A 385 13.69 -0.95 -7.13
N ALA A 386 12.36 -1.01 -7.06
CA ALA A 386 11.49 -0.21 -7.90
C ALA A 386 11.46 1.22 -7.36
N ALA A 387 12.03 2.17 -8.10
CA ALA A 387 12.02 3.57 -7.67
C ALA A 387 12.16 4.54 -8.84
N ALA A 388 11.53 5.70 -8.71
CA ALA A 388 11.87 6.85 -9.53
C ALA A 388 13.25 7.39 -9.13
N THR A 389 13.94 8.01 -10.08
CA THR A 389 15.21 8.70 -9.84
C THR A 389 15.03 10.17 -10.17
N THR A 390 15.38 11.07 -9.24
CA THR A 390 15.34 12.52 -9.50
C THR A 390 16.44 12.92 -10.50
N ALA A 391 16.36 14.14 -11.06
CA ALA A 391 17.43 14.68 -11.89
C ALA A 391 18.81 14.73 -11.18
N ALA A 392 18.81 14.80 -9.84
CA ALA A 392 20.01 14.76 -9.00
C ALA A 392 20.49 13.34 -8.66
N GLY A 393 19.88 12.29 -9.22
CA GLY A 393 20.25 10.90 -8.95
C GLY A 393 19.74 10.36 -7.61
N VAL A 394 18.81 11.06 -6.95
CA VAL A 394 18.23 10.62 -5.68
C VAL A 394 17.13 9.59 -5.94
N LEU A 395 17.19 8.49 -5.22
CA LEU A 395 16.24 7.39 -5.29
C LEU A 395 14.97 7.74 -4.50
N VAL A 396 13.80 7.65 -5.15
CA VAL A 396 12.50 7.87 -4.53
C VAL A 396 11.61 6.66 -4.81
N PRO A 397 11.35 5.78 -3.82
CA PRO A 397 10.65 4.52 -4.04
C PRO A 397 9.13 4.74 -4.08
N VAL A 398 8.64 5.34 -5.18
CA VAL A 398 7.23 5.68 -5.41
C VAL A 398 6.92 5.67 -6.91
N GLY A 399 5.65 5.45 -7.26
CA GLY A 399 5.12 5.75 -8.59
C GLY A 399 5.47 4.75 -9.70
N VAL A 400 6.33 3.77 -9.44
CA VAL A 400 6.72 2.73 -10.39
C VAL A 400 6.37 1.34 -9.85
N ARG A 401 5.93 0.47 -10.76
CA ARG A 401 5.61 -0.94 -10.48
C ARG A 401 6.13 -1.82 -11.63
N PRO A 402 7.42 -2.16 -11.65
CA PRO A 402 7.95 -3.09 -12.62
C PRO A 402 7.35 -4.49 -12.41
N HIS A 403 7.11 -5.18 -13.52
CA HIS A 403 6.61 -6.54 -13.52
C HIS A 403 7.62 -7.49 -14.16
N PHE A 404 8.00 -8.55 -13.46
CA PHE A 404 8.87 -9.61 -13.94
C PHE A 404 8.01 -10.83 -14.27
N ALA A 405 7.86 -11.11 -15.56
CA ALA A 405 7.15 -12.31 -16.01
C ALA A 405 8.01 -13.58 -15.85
N GLY A 406 9.35 -13.43 -15.83
CA GLY A 406 10.30 -14.49 -15.50
C GLY A 406 10.46 -14.70 -13.98
N GLY A 407 11.26 -15.70 -13.62
CA GLY A 407 11.60 -15.98 -12.23
C GLY A 407 12.87 -15.26 -11.78
N VAL A 408 13.05 -15.09 -10.47
CA VAL A 408 14.31 -14.61 -9.89
C VAL A 408 15.06 -15.77 -9.27
N ARG A 409 16.22 -16.11 -9.84
CA ARG A 409 17.17 -17.05 -9.25
C ARG A 409 18.22 -16.30 -8.45
N VAL A 410 18.46 -16.75 -7.23
CA VAL A 410 19.49 -16.21 -6.33
C VAL A 410 20.56 -17.28 -6.11
N ARG A 411 21.81 -16.92 -6.37
CA ARG A 411 22.96 -17.81 -6.20
C ARG A 411 23.99 -17.15 -5.32
N THR A 412 24.21 -17.73 -4.15
CA THR A 412 25.27 -17.29 -3.25
C THR A 412 26.38 -18.32 -3.22
N ARG A 413 27.63 -17.85 -3.19
CA ARG A 413 28.76 -18.76 -2.98
C ARG A 413 29.00 -18.90 -1.48
N PRO A 414 29.16 -20.13 -0.95
CA PRO A 414 29.54 -20.30 0.45
C PRO A 414 30.93 -19.72 0.69
N GLY A 415 31.07 -18.98 1.78
CA GLY A 415 32.35 -18.42 2.22
C GLY A 415 32.18 -17.47 3.40
N ARG A 416 33.25 -17.29 4.18
CA ARG A 416 33.25 -16.38 5.32
C ARG A 416 33.71 -15.00 4.87
N ALA A 417 32.95 -13.97 5.21
CA ALA A 417 33.29 -12.57 4.97
C ALA A 417 33.13 -11.74 6.25
N PRO A 418 33.75 -10.55 6.33
CA PRO A 418 33.60 -9.65 7.49
C PRO A 418 32.19 -9.09 7.64
N VAL A 419 31.44 -8.98 6.54
CA VAL A 419 30.08 -8.46 6.47
C VAL A 419 29.17 -9.59 5.95
N PRO A 420 27.93 -9.74 6.45
CA PRO A 420 26.99 -10.71 5.91
C PRO A 420 26.62 -10.41 4.46
N THR A 421 26.50 -11.45 3.66
CA THR A 421 26.00 -11.41 2.29
C THR A 421 24.50 -11.15 2.33
N GLY A 422 24.02 -10.17 1.57
CA GLY A 422 22.64 -9.72 1.68
C GLY A 422 21.97 -9.45 0.34
N LEU A 423 20.67 -9.74 0.25
CA LEU A 423 19.83 -9.33 -0.88
C LEU A 423 18.56 -8.65 -0.36
N VAL A 424 18.26 -7.47 -0.89
CA VAL A 424 16.98 -6.78 -0.65
C VAL A 424 16.26 -6.61 -1.99
N LEU A 425 15.04 -7.13 -2.07
CA LEU A 425 14.10 -6.92 -3.18
C LEU A 425 13.00 -5.99 -2.69
N ASP A 426 12.86 -4.81 -3.29
CA ASP A 426 11.85 -3.81 -2.89
C ASP A 426 10.95 -3.37 -4.04
N GLY A 427 9.62 -3.46 -3.84
CA GLY A 427 8.64 -2.88 -4.77
C GLY A 427 8.43 -3.64 -6.09
N LEU A 428 8.78 -4.93 -6.14
CA LEU A 428 8.77 -5.73 -7.39
C LEU A 428 7.54 -6.64 -7.48
N SER A 429 6.93 -6.72 -8.67
CA SER A 429 5.94 -7.76 -8.99
C SER A 429 6.63 -8.89 -9.74
N ILE A 430 6.61 -10.12 -9.21
CA ILE A 430 7.34 -11.28 -9.75
C ILE A 430 6.36 -12.42 -9.99
N GLU A 431 6.19 -12.85 -11.25
CA GLU A 431 5.22 -13.86 -11.66
C GLU A 431 5.69 -15.29 -11.33
N ARG A 432 6.94 -15.64 -11.65
CA ARG A 432 7.43 -17.04 -11.48
C ARG A 432 8.20 -17.30 -10.19
N GLY A 433 8.09 -16.40 -9.23
CA GLY A 433 8.65 -16.58 -7.88
C GLY A 433 10.13 -16.27 -7.76
N VAL A 434 10.64 -16.46 -6.55
CA VAL A 434 12.05 -16.28 -6.18
C VAL A 434 12.58 -17.62 -5.70
N ARG A 435 13.63 -18.14 -6.34
CA ARG A 435 14.24 -19.42 -6.02
C ARG A 435 15.73 -19.26 -5.69
N ALA A 436 16.19 -19.89 -4.62
CA ALA A 436 17.61 -19.93 -4.27
C ALA A 436 18.17 -21.34 -4.53
N ASP A 437 19.16 -21.42 -5.42
CA ASP A 437 19.77 -22.69 -5.88
C ASP A 437 20.87 -23.14 -4.88
N ASP A 438 22.01 -22.43 -4.84
CA ASP A 438 23.24 -22.82 -4.11
C ASP A 438 23.32 -22.31 -2.65
N GLY A 439 22.16 -22.07 -2.02
CA GLY A 439 22.03 -21.42 -0.72
C GLY A 439 21.49 -19.98 -0.83
N LEU A 440 20.83 -19.53 0.24
CA LEU A 440 20.37 -18.16 0.38
C LEU A 440 21.54 -17.25 0.81
N PRO A 441 21.45 -15.93 0.57
CA PRO A 441 22.30 -14.98 1.30
C PRO A 441 22.11 -15.14 2.81
N ASP A 442 23.04 -14.60 3.60
CA ASP A 442 22.90 -14.59 5.06
C ASP A 442 21.58 -13.90 5.46
N THR A 443 21.23 -12.84 4.73
CA THR A 443 19.93 -12.17 4.83
C THR A 443 19.28 -11.98 3.46
N LEU A 444 18.03 -12.43 3.32
CA LEU A 444 17.15 -12.07 2.21
C LEU A 444 16.00 -11.23 2.76
N VAL A 445 15.76 -10.04 2.21
CA VAL A 445 14.59 -9.22 2.54
C VAL A 445 13.74 -9.01 1.29
N VAL A 446 12.46 -9.32 1.41
CA VAL A 446 11.43 -9.05 0.40
C VAL A 446 10.49 -8.00 1.00
N SER A 447 10.53 -6.78 0.46
CA SER A 447 9.86 -5.60 0.99
C SER A 447 8.90 -5.02 -0.06
N GLY A 448 7.62 -4.81 0.27
CA GLY A 448 6.67 -4.21 -0.69
C GLY A 448 6.58 -4.96 -2.02
N CYS A 449 6.81 -6.27 -2.04
CA CYS A 449 6.79 -7.07 -3.26
C CYS A 449 5.52 -7.91 -3.37
N THR A 450 5.14 -8.25 -4.60
CA THR A 450 4.11 -9.27 -4.88
C THR A 450 4.76 -10.42 -5.65
N VAL A 451 4.86 -11.59 -5.02
CA VAL A 451 5.55 -12.77 -5.54
C VAL A 451 4.53 -13.89 -5.75
N LEU A 452 4.14 -14.13 -7.00
CA LEU A 452 3.12 -15.12 -7.36
C LEU A 452 3.71 -16.54 -7.36
N GLY A 453 4.85 -16.83 -7.99
CA GLY A 453 5.42 -18.19 -7.98
C GLY A 453 6.05 -18.68 -6.64
N GLY A 454 5.77 -17.99 -5.54
CA GLY A 454 6.30 -18.27 -4.20
C GLY A 454 7.78 -17.96 -4.02
N LEU A 455 8.24 -18.13 -2.80
CA LEU A 455 9.63 -18.03 -2.37
C LEU A 455 10.10 -19.42 -1.97
N GLY A 456 11.16 -19.93 -2.59
CA GLY A 456 11.66 -21.27 -2.28
C GLY A 456 13.18 -21.38 -2.33
N ALA A 457 13.70 -22.39 -1.64
CA ALA A 457 15.11 -22.75 -1.68
C ALA A 457 15.24 -24.26 -1.58
N GLU A 458 16.28 -24.83 -2.21
CA GLU A 458 16.63 -26.22 -1.97
C GLU A 458 17.02 -26.45 -0.50
N THR A 459 16.79 -27.66 0.02
CA THR A 459 17.11 -27.99 1.41
C THR A 459 18.61 -27.97 1.60
N VAL A 460 19.11 -27.05 2.43
CA VAL A 460 20.54 -26.96 2.72
C VAL A 460 20.86 -27.79 3.96
N THR A 461 21.88 -28.64 3.86
CA THR A 461 22.37 -29.52 4.93
C THR A 461 23.22 -28.81 5.98
N SER A 462 23.46 -27.49 5.84
CA SER A 462 24.32 -26.69 6.71
C SER A 462 23.52 -25.75 7.64
N PRO A 463 23.81 -25.76 8.96
CA PRO A 463 23.07 -25.03 10.00
C PRO A 463 23.41 -23.53 10.10
N ALA A 464 23.86 -22.88 9.01
CA ALA A 464 24.05 -21.43 9.02
C ALA A 464 22.69 -20.72 9.21
N ALA A 465 22.66 -19.70 10.06
CA ALA A 465 21.44 -18.98 10.45
C ALA A 465 20.98 -17.99 9.34
N HIS A 466 20.61 -18.52 8.17
CA HIS A 466 20.07 -17.69 7.10
C HIS A 466 18.68 -17.20 7.49
N THR A 467 18.48 -15.89 7.42
CA THR A 467 17.20 -15.25 7.75
C THR A 467 16.54 -14.70 6.50
N CYS A 468 15.30 -15.11 6.26
CA CYS A 468 14.44 -14.48 5.28
C CYS A 468 13.43 -13.55 5.97
N ARG A 469 13.32 -12.31 5.52
CA ARG A 469 12.36 -11.34 6.03
C ARG A 469 11.34 -10.95 4.96
N LEU A 470 10.07 -11.01 5.31
CA LEU A 470 8.96 -10.49 4.49
C LEU A 470 8.40 -9.25 5.17
N LEU A 471 8.42 -8.10 4.49
CA LEU A 471 7.92 -6.84 5.03
C LEU A 471 6.89 -6.26 4.05
N ARG A 472 5.66 -6.03 4.50
CA ARG A 472 4.57 -5.49 3.65
C ARG A 472 4.46 -6.15 2.28
N SER A 473 4.62 -7.47 2.22
CA SER A 473 4.69 -8.22 0.96
C SER A 473 3.56 -9.23 0.84
N VAL A 474 3.22 -9.55 -0.40
CA VAL A 474 2.23 -10.57 -0.76
C VAL A 474 2.96 -11.70 -1.47
N VAL A 475 2.95 -12.89 -0.89
CA VAL A 475 3.69 -14.06 -1.40
C VAL A 475 2.74 -15.25 -1.47
N GLU A 476 2.76 -16.02 -2.56
CA GLU A 476 1.92 -17.23 -2.65
C GLU A 476 2.38 -18.28 -1.62
N SER A 477 3.59 -18.84 -1.76
CA SER A 477 4.13 -19.77 -0.76
C SER A 477 5.51 -19.37 -0.28
N VAL A 478 5.88 -19.83 0.92
CA VAL A 478 7.24 -19.74 1.46
C VAL A 478 7.72 -21.15 1.78
N GLU A 479 8.61 -21.68 0.95
CA GLU A 479 9.17 -23.04 1.05
C GLU A 479 10.68 -22.96 1.36
N LEU A 480 11.00 -22.65 2.62
CA LEU A 480 12.37 -22.45 3.09
C LEU A 480 12.70 -23.41 4.25
N PRO A 481 12.74 -24.73 4.02
CA PRO A 481 13.04 -25.71 5.06
C PRO A 481 14.44 -25.49 5.65
N GLY A 482 14.58 -25.63 6.97
CA GLY A 482 15.84 -25.43 7.68
C GLY A 482 16.25 -23.96 7.88
N ARG A 483 15.35 -23.00 7.60
CA ARG A 483 15.63 -21.55 7.65
C ARG A 483 14.76 -20.81 8.66
N ARG A 484 15.24 -19.64 9.09
CA ARG A 484 14.46 -18.68 9.89
C ARG A 484 13.69 -17.73 8.96
N VAL A 485 12.38 -17.62 9.15
CA VAL A 485 11.49 -16.74 8.39
C VAL A 485 10.83 -15.77 9.37
N VAL A 486 11.00 -14.47 9.11
CA VAL A 486 10.35 -13.40 9.87
C VAL A 486 9.44 -12.63 8.92
N ALA A 487 8.14 -12.62 9.17
CA ALA A 487 7.18 -11.86 8.36
C ALA A 487 6.52 -10.77 9.21
N GLN A 488 6.41 -9.57 8.64
CA GLN A 488 5.72 -8.43 9.24
C GLN A 488 4.79 -7.77 8.23
N ASP A 489 3.56 -7.46 8.66
CA ASP A 489 2.56 -6.73 7.85
C ASP A 489 2.32 -7.41 6.48
N SER A 490 2.45 -8.74 6.39
CA SER A 490 2.54 -9.47 5.13
C SER A 490 1.45 -10.52 4.98
N VAL A 491 1.16 -10.87 3.72
CA VAL A 491 0.22 -11.95 3.37
C VAL A 491 0.99 -13.10 2.74
N VAL A 492 0.79 -14.32 3.25
CA VAL A 492 1.22 -15.55 2.60
C VAL A 492 -0.01 -16.40 2.29
N TYR A 493 -0.17 -16.91 1.07
CA TYR A 493 -1.39 -17.61 0.68
C TYR A 493 -1.14 -18.78 -0.29
N ALA A 494 -1.55 -19.99 0.10
CA ALA A 494 -1.48 -21.14 -0.78
C ALA A 494 -2.75 -22.00 -0.64
N ARG A 495 -3.09 -22.74 -1.69
CA ARG A 495 -4.16 -23.75 -1.63
C ARG A 495 -3.81 -24.96 -0.75
N GLY A 496 -2.58 -25.07 -0.27
CA GLY A 496 -2.08 -26.13 0.59
C GLY A 496 -1.11 -25.56 1.64
N LYS A 497 0.13 -26.04 1.65
CA LYS A 497 1.18 -25.50 2.54
C LYS A 497 1.58 -24.09 2.11
N ALA A 498 1.17 -23.10 2.88
CA ALA A 498 1.52 -21.71 2.68
C ALA A 498 2.94 -21.41 3.18
N VAL A 499 3.33 -21.99 4.32
CA VAL A 499 4.65 -21.76 4.91
C VAL A 499 5.29 -23.07 5.34
N VAL A 500 6.53 -23.28 4.91
CA VAL A 500 7.45 -24.31 5.39
C VAL A 500 8.74 -23.61 5.81
N ALA A 501 9.05 -23.64 7.11
CA ALA A 501 10.23 -23.01 7.68
C ALA A 501 10.79 -23.86 8.84
N ASP A 502 11.90 -23.46 9.44
CA ASP A 502 12.39 -24.06 10.69
C ASP A 502 11.96 -23.19 11.87
N ASP A 503 12.36 -21.91 11.89
CA ASP A 503 11.90 -20.93 12.87
C ASP A 503 11.03 -19.88 12.18
N LEU A 504 9.75 -19.79 12.56
CA LEU A 504 8.78 -18.87 11.96
C LEU A 504 8.32 -17.82 12.98
N GLU A 505 8.56 -16.56 12.66
CA GLU A 505 8.06 -15.40 13.40
C GLU A 505 7.11 -14.57 12.53
N LEU A 506 5.89 -14.36 13.02
CA LEU A 506 4.83 -13.60 12.35
C LEU A 506 4.39 -12.44 13.23
N VAL A 507 4.39 -11.23 12.68
CA VAL A 507 3.89 -10.03 13.34
C VAL A 507 2.90 -9.35 12.40
N ALA A 508 1.65 -9.18 12.84
CA ALA A 508 0.61 -8.56 12.00
C ALA A 508 0.52 -9.20 10.60
N CYS A 509 0.51 -10.53 10.49
CA CYS A 509 0.49 -11.23 9.20
C CYS A 509 -0.82 -11.99 8.99
N THR A 510 -1.19 -12.20 7.73
CA THR A 510 -2.30 -13.09 7.35
C THR A 510 -1.75 -14.27 6.56
N VAL A 511 -1.92 -15.49 7.06
CA VAL A 511 -1.51 -16.72 6.39
C VAL A 511 -2.75 -17.53 6.01
N LEU A 512 -2.99 -17.64 4.70
CA LEU A 512 -4.07 -18.43 4.13
C LEU A 512 -3.52 -19.77 3.63
N GLY A 513 -3.61 -20.79 4.47
CA GLY A 513 -3.11 -22.14 4.17
C GLY A 513 -2.32 -22.73 5.34
N ASP A 514 -1.81 -23.94 5.15
CA ASP A 514 -1.15 -24.71 6.21
C ASP A 514 0.26 -24.19 6.49
N VAL A 515 0.65 -24.25 7.76
CA VAL A 515 1.96 -23.84 8.26
C VAL A 515 2.67 -25.04 8.87
N ALA A 516 3.87 -25.33 8.38
CA ALA A 516 4.76 -26.32 8.94
C ALA A 516 6.09 -25.67 9.34
N ALA A 517 6.41 -25.71 10.63
CA ALA A 517 7.70 -25.25 11.12
C ALA A 517 8.21 -26.09 12.29
N ARG A 518 9.46 -25.88 12.70
CA ARG A 518 9.98 -26.43 13.94
C ARG A 518 9.49 -25.60 15.13
N THR A 519 9.65 -24.27 15.06
CA THR A 519 9.09 -23.29 16.01
C THR A 519 8.19 -22.29 15.31
N VAL A 520 7.08 -21.91 15.95
CA VAL A 520 6.16 -20.86 15.46
C VAL A 520 5.91 -19.82 16.55
N SER A 521 6.13 -18.55 16.24
CA SER A 521 5.73 -17.41 17.06
C SER A 521 4.83 -16.49 16.24
N ALA A 522 3.62 -16.22 16.72
CA ALA A 522 2.67 -15.32 16.07
C ALA A 522 2.19 -14.23 17.02
N THR A 523 2.27 -12.98 16.58
CA THR A 523 1.74 -11.80 17.28
C THR A 523 0.83 -11.02 16.33
N ASP A 524 -0.37 -10.63 16.80
CA ASP A 524 -1.35 -9.85 16.03
C ASP A 524 -1.70 -10.45 14.65
N SER A 525 -1.56 -11.76 14.49
CA SER A 525 -1.60 -12.45 13.18
C SER A 525 -2.81 -13.36 13.04
N ILE A 526 -3.21 -13.61 11.78
CA ILE A 526 -4.31 -14.53 11.43
C ILE A 526 -3.73 -15.70 10.65
N LEU A 527 -3.90 -16.93 11.16
CA LEU A 527 -3.53 -18.17 10.50
C LEU A 527 -4.80 -19.00 10.31
N THR A 528 -5.24 -19.19 9.07
CA THR A 528 -6.51 -19.89 8.80
C THR A 528 -6.36 -21.40 8.58
N GLY A 529 -5.18 -21.87 8.20
CA GLY A 529 -4.89 -23.30 7.98
C GLY A 529 -4.36 -24.01 9.22
N ALA A 530 -3.99 -25.28 9.06
CA ALA A 530 -3.41 -26.08 10.13
C ALA A 530 -1.99 -25.60 10.47
N VAL A 531 -1.67 -25.52 11.76
CA VAL A 531 -0.33 -25.17 12.24
C VAL A 531 0.32 -26.40 12.86
N THR A 532 1.37 -26.90 12.22
CA THR A 532 2.20 -28.00 12.74
C THR A 532 3.56 -27.46 13.16
N ALA A 533 3.83 -27.48 14.47
CA ALA A 533 5.10 -27.08 15.07
C ALA A 533 5.71 -28.26 15.85
N THR A 534 6.96 -28.65 15.58
CA THR A 534 7.58 -29.82 16.24
C THR A 534 8.16 -29.51 17.62
N ASP A 535 8.74 -28.32 17.80
CA ASP A 535 9.42 -27.89 19.03
C ASP A 535 8.56 -26.93 19.86
N GLY A 536 7.50 -26.36 19.26
CA GLY A 536 6.49 -25.57 19.97
C GLY A 536 5.91 -24.41 19.15
N SER A 537 4.72 -23.98 19.55
CA SER A 537 4.03 -22.82 18.98
C SER A 537 3.59 -21.84 20.07
N GLN A 538 3.86 -20.56 19.89
CA GLN A 538 3.38 -19.46 20.73
C GLN A 538 2.52 -18.51 19.90
N ALA A 539 1.33 -18.17 20.38
CA ALA A 539 0.47 -17.17 19.78
C ALA A 539 0.06 -16.12 20.83
N ARG A 540 0.26 -14.84 20.51
CA ARG A 540 -0.16 -13.69 21.32
C ARG A 540 -1.09 -12.85 20.47
N HIS A 541 -2.28 -12.55 20.98
CA HIS A 541 -3.25 -11.70 20.27
C HIS A 541 -3.46 -12.12 18.80
N SER A 542 -3.43 -13.44 18.54
CA SER A 542 -3.42 -14.00 17.19
C SER A 542 -4.50 -15.06 17.06
N HIS A 543 -5.07 -15.17 15.87
CA HIS A 543 -6.03 -16.22 15.52
C HIS A 543 -5.29 -17.40 14.90
N LEU A 544 -5.49 -18.59 15.47
CA LEU A 544 -5.10 -19.87 14.89
C LEU A 544 -6.38 -20.61 14.48
N GLY A 545 -6.40 -21.31 13.35
CA GLY A 545 -7.61 -21.82 12.67
C GLY A 545 -8.63 -22.63 13.51
N SER A 546 -8.28 -23.05 14.74
CA SER A 546 -9.18 -23.67 15.72
C SER A 546 -9.74 -22.71 16.78
N GLY A 547 -9.55 -21.39 16.63
CA GLY A 547 -9.93 -20.35 17.60
C GLY A 547 -11.42 -19.97 17.56
N VAL A 548 -11.85 -19.21 18.56
CA VAL A 548 -13.21 -18.63 18.62
C VAL A 548 -13.33 -17.49 17.61
N GLY A 549 -14.43 -17.48 16.85
CA GLY A 549 -14.68 -16.51 15.78
C GLY A 549 -13.82 -16.80 14.57
N GLN A 550 -14.44 -17.17 13.45
CA GLN A 550 -13.70 -17.41 12.20
C GLN A 550 -13.46 -16.07 11.47
N PRO A 551 -12.25 -15.82 10.93
CA PRO A 551 -11.98 -14.62 10.15
C PRO A 551 -12.86 -14.59 8.91
N VAL A 552 -13.55 -13.47 8.72
CA VAL A 552 -14.35 -13.21 7.52
C VAL A 552 -13.66 -12.11 6.74
N PHE A 553 -13.19 -12.43 5.53
CA PHE A 553 -12.58 -11.49 4.61
C PHE A 553 -13.60 -11.02 3.57
N ASP A 554 -13.45 -9.79 3.08
CA ASP A 554 -14.22 -9.34 1.91
C ASP A 554 -13.85 -10.15 0.66
N SER A 555 -12.59 -10.58 0.54
CA SER A 555 -12.16 -11.57 -0.45
C SER A 555 -10.84 -12.24 -0.03
N VAL A 556 -10.71 -13.50 -0.42
CA VAL A 556 -9.46 -14.30 -0.33
C VAL A 556 -8.84 -14.53 -1.71
N ASP A 557 -9.41 -13.94 -2.77
CA ASP A 557 -8.83 -13.96 -4.11
C ASP A 557 -7.74 -12.88 -4.24
N PRO A 558 -6.47 -13.25 -4.54
CA PRO A 558 -5.37 -12.30 -4.73
C PRO A 558 -5.56 -11.31 -5.89
N ALA A 559 -6.49 -11.59 -6.83
CA ALA A 559 -6.86 -10.66 -7.89
C ALA A 559 -7.88 -9.60 -7.43
N HIS A 560 -8.55 -9.82 -6.30
CA HIS A 560 -9.59 -8.94 -5.82
C HIS A 560 -9.00 -7.71 -5.09
N PRO A 561 -9.49 -6.47 -5.34
CA PRO A 561 -8.97 -5.26 -4.70
C PRO A 561 -9.05 -5.24 -3.17
N ALA A 562 -10.02 -5.98 -2.60
CA ALA A 562 -10.18 -6.11 -1.15
C ALA A 562 -9.47 -7.35 -0.57
N PHE A 563 -8.43 -7.86 -1.23
CA PHE A 563 -7.72 -9.08 -0.81
C PHE A 563 -7.27 -9.01 0.66
N CYS A 564 -7.66 -10.03 1.42
CA CYS A 564 -7.40 -10.18 2.85
C CYS A 564 -7.90 -9.04 3.75
N ARG A 565 -8.72 -8.10 3.25
CA ARG A 565 -9.36 -7.08 4.10
C ARG A 565 -10.46 -7.75 4.92
N LEU A 566 -10.51 -7.49 6.22
CA LEU A 566 -11.59 -7.99 7.07
C LEU A 566 -12.94 -7.38 6.66
N SER A 567 -13.95 -8.25 6.63
CA SER A 567 -15.32 -7.86 6.34
C SER A 567 -15.94 -7.10 7.53
N PRO A 568 -16.91 -6.20 7.31
CA PRO A 568 -17.64 -5.54 8.40
C PRO A 568 -18.35 -6.51 9.35
N GLY A 569 -18.68 -7.72 8.87
CA GLY A 569 -19.27 -8.79 9.68
C GLY A 569 -18.26 -9.69 10.36
N CYS A 570 -16.96 -9.38 10.28
CA CYS A 570 -15.92 -10.16 10.96
C CYS A 570 -16.07 -10.04 12.49
N PRO A 571 -15.94 -11.14 13.26
CA PRO A 571 -16.13 -11.12 14.70
C PRO A 571 -15.22 -10.09 15.42
N PRO A 572 -15.72 -9.45 16.50
CA PRO A 572 -14.95 -8.45 17.27
C PRO A 572 -13.65 -9.02 17.86
N GLU A 573 -13.61 -10.32 18.14
CA GLU A 573 -12.42 -11.03 18.62
C GLU A 573 -11.25 -10.93 17.63
N ILE A 574 -11.51 -10.64 16.36
CA ILE A 574 -10.48 -10.48 15.31
C ILE A 574 -10.30 -9.01 14.95
N THR A 575 -11.39 -8.24 14.85
CA THR A 575 -11.33 -6.82 14.46
C THR A 575 -10.84 -5.90 15.58
N THR A 576 -10.83 -6.37 16.83
CA THR A 576 -10.33 -5.64 18.01
C THR A 576 -9.43 -6.49 18.93
N GLY A 577 -9.08 -7.71 18.54
CA GLY A 577 -8.34 -8.65 19.39
C GLY A 577 -6.82 -8.54 19.34
N ALA A 578 -6.25 -7.65 18.52
CA ALA A 578 -4.81 -7.38 18.53
C ALA A 578 -4.38 -6.83 19.91
N GLY A 579 -3.09 -6.90 20.24
CA GLY A 579 -2.53 -6.51 21.54
C GLY A 579 -2.76 -5.03 21.88
N ASP A 580 -3.09 -4.25 20.88
CA ASP A 580 -3.31 -2.82 20.95
C ASP A 580 -4.81 -2.45 20.76
N GLN A 581 -5.69 -3.45 20.83
CA GLN A 581 -7.15 -3.38 20.57
C GLN A 581 -7.50 -3.04 19.10
N GLY A 582 -6.54 -3.18 18.18
CA GLY A 582 -6.75 -3.09 16.74
C GLY A 582 -7.18 -4.41 16.10
N GLU A 583 -7.24 -4.40 14.76
CA GLU A 583 -7.53 -5.59 13.97
C GLU A 583 -6.29 -6.48 13.83
N MET A 584 -6.46 -7.80 13.86
CA MET A 584 -5.37 -8.74 13.55
C MET A 584 -5.13 -8.84 12.03
N GLY A 585 -3.94 -9.30 11.64
CA GLY A 585 -3.60 -9.66 10.26
C GLY A 585 -2.81 -8.59 9.51
N ALA A 586 -2.57 -8.83 8.21
CA ALA A 586 -1.71 -8.00 7.36
C ALA A 586 -2.10 -6.51 7.30
N HIS A 587 -3.37 -6.21 7.52
CA HIS A 587 -3.92 -4.86 7.48
C HIS A 587 -3.95 -4.16 8.86
N HIS A 588 -3.44 -4.80 9.91
CA HIS A 588 -3.35 -4.24 11.27
C HIS A 588 -2.82 -2.80 11.31
N HIS A 589 -1.77 -2.52 10.52
CA HIS A 589 -1.13 -1.20 10.41
C HIS A 589 -2.09 -0.08 9.95
N LEU A 590 -3.24 -0.40 9.35
CA LEU A 590 -4.26 0.58 8.97
C LEU A 590 -5.04 1.10 10.19
N GLY A 591 -5.12 0.32 11.28
CA GLY A 591 -5.81 0.71 12.50
C GLY A 591 -7.31 0.95 12.29
N GLN A 592 -7.96 0.20 11.39
CA GLN A 592 -9.36 0.46 11.00
C GLN A 592 -10.32 0.45 12.19
N GLY A 593 -10.22 -0.55 13.08
CA GLY A 593 -11.08 -0.65 14.27
C GLY A 593 -11.01 0.61 15.14
N ARG A 594 -9.79 1.11 15.41
CA ARG A 594 -9.59 2.35 16.19
C ARG A 594 -10.14 3.57 15.49
N ARG A 595 -9.91 3.70 14.17
CA ARG A 595 -10.45 4.83 13.38
C ARG A 595 -11.98 4.84 13.36
N LEU A 596 -12.61 3.67 13.32
CA LEU A 596 -14.07 3.57 13.37
C LEU A 596 -14.64 3.87 14.76
N ALA A 597 -13.95 3.45 15.83
CA ALA A 597 -14.30 3.82 17.20
C ALA A 597 -14.18 5.34 17.42
N GLU A 598 -13.09 5.93 16.94
CA GLU A 598 -12.89 7.39 16.96
C GLU A 598 -13.98 8.10 16.16
N LEU A 599 -14.32 7.61 14.96
CA LEU A 599 -15.38 8.19 14.15
C LEU A 599 -16.72 8.16 14.88
N ALA A 600 -17.07 7.03 15.50
CA ALA A 600 -18.32 6.92 16.27
C ALA A 600 -18.38 7.94 17.42
N PHE A 601 -17.27 8.11 18.14
CA PHE A 601 -17.15 9.12 19.20
C PHE A 601 -17.32 10.55 18.67
N GLN A 602 -16.66 10.88 17.55
CA GLN A 602 -16.76 12.21 16.96
C GLN A 602 -18.15 12.49 16.39
N LEU A 603 -18.82 11.50 15.80
CA LEU A 603 -20.17 11.65 15.25
C LEU A 603 -21.17 12.05 16.32
N ASP A 604 -21.17 11.38 17.48
CA ASP A 604 -22.04 11.74 18.61
C ASP A 604 -21.85 13.20 19.02
N GLY A 605 -20.58 13.63 19.06
CA GLY A 605 -20.23 15.02 19.32
C GLY A 605 -20.75 16.00 18.28
N HIS A 606 -20.87 15.63 16.99
CA HIS A 606 -21.12 16.54 15.86
C HIS A 606 -22.55 16.55 15.30
N LEU A 607 -23.43 15.68 15.79
CA LEU A 607 -24.81 15.60 15.33
C LEU A 607 -25.70 16.70 15.93
N ARG A 608 -26.81 17.00 15.24
CA ARG A 608 -27.90 17.82 15.80
C ARG A 608 -28.73 16.96 16.75
N PRO A 609 -29.35 17.55 17.78
CA PRO A 609 -30.26 16.83 18.67
C PRO A 609 -31.34 16.06 17.89
N GLY A 610 -31.55 14.80 18.24
CA GLY A 610 -32.55 13.92 17.61
C GLY A 610 -32.11 13.27 16.30
N LEU A 611 -30.89 13.50 15.82
CA LEU A 611 -30.31 12.74 14.70
C LEU A 611 -29.49 11.55 15.21
N VAL A 612 -29.46 10.48 14.41
CA VAL A 612 -28.68 9.26 14.65
C VAL A 612 -27.80 9.02 13.44
N ALA A 613 -26.48 8.89 13.64
CA ALA A 613 -25.57 8.51 12.57
C ALA A 613 -25.26 7.02 12.60
N GLY A 614 -25.18 6.41 11.42
CA GLY A 614 -24.64 5.08 11.25
C GLY A 614 -23.56 5.05 10.17
N THR A 615 -22.43 4.44 10.51
CA THR A 615 -21.36 4.18 9.55
C THR A 615 -21.78 3.09 8.57
N CYS A 616 -21.64 3.38 7.28
CA CYS A 616 -21.88 2.48 6.17
C CYS A 616 -20.58 2.32 5.39
N PHE A 617 -20.38 1.16 4.75
CA PHE A 617 -19.24 0.96 3.87
C PHE A 617 -19.71 1.00 2.42
N ALA A 618 -19.08 1.87 1.63
CA ALA A 618 -19.31 1.91 0.21
C ALA A 618 -18.69 0.67 -0.46
N THR A 619 -19.44 0.09 -1.40
CA THR A 619 -19.03 -1.04 -2.23
C THR A 619 -18.47 -0.57 -3.55
#